data_AF-A0A8B8XP35-F1
#
_entry.id   AF-A0A8B8XP35-F1
#
_cell.length_a   1.000
_cell.length_b   1.000
_cell.length_c   1.000
_cell.angle_alpha   90.00
_cell.angle_beta   90.00
_cell.angle_gamma   90.00
#
_symmetry.space_group_name_H-M   'P 1'
#
loop_
_entity.id
_entity.type
_entity.pdbx_description
1 polymer ?
#
loop_
_entity_poly.entity_id
_entity_poly.type
_entity_poly.pdbx_seq_one_letter_code
_entity_poly.pdbx_strand_id
1 'polypeptide(L)'
;MKWCHIAVAGHALLGVAQAAGSIELLRLVRSENSYTLQPFSCFALEKQCLALSLDWSTGKAGRAGDQPLKIISSDSSGQLHLLQAYQAGPGMQAVGTWQAHHFEAWAAAFDYWQTEVVYSGGDDGLLKGWDTRTPGTPVFTSRRHSMGVCSVQSSPHCENVLATGSYDEHVLLWDTRSVKQPLADVPMQGGVWRLKWHPFHHHLLLAACMHGGFTIFDCQKAIEENQEVLPVTLSYTLPNSLVYGVDWSWLYFRRLPQTHPSFCLGSSPGSDPGGKTADPVCSLKDVAQSPAPCFERLADADGEGGTKHQSGGKLKTPLQPFAEDKDGGRLRASGVQICERGHSLEAADSDVSLVATCSFYDHVLHLWKWENS
;
A
#
# COMPACT_ATOMS: atom_id res chain seq x y z
N MET A 1 4.42 -10.64 0.02
CA MET A 1 5.25 -10.42 1.23
C MET A 1 4.54 -9.48 2.19
N LYS A 2 4.69 -9.66 3.50
CA LYS A 2 4.09 -8.78 4.52
C LYS A 2 4.93 -8.77 5.79
N TRP A 3 5.23 -7.58 6.31
CA TRP A 3 5.90 -7.43 7.61
C TRP A 3 4.95 -7.83 8.74
N CYS A 4 5.47 -8.51 9.75
CA CYS A 4 4.77 -8.67 11.01
C CYS A 4 4.78 -7.34 11.75
N HIS A 5 3.61 -6.82 12.13
CA HIS A 5 3.47 -5.53 12.80
C HIS A 5 3.92 -5.53 14.27
N ILE A 6 4.22 -6.71 14.83
CA ILE A 6 4.78 -6.87 16.17
C ILE A 6 6.14 -7.54 16.08
N ALA A 7 7.04 -7.17 16.99
CA ALA A 7 8.30 -7.87 17.13
C ALA A 7 8.05 -9.28 17.69
N VAL A 8 8.68 -10.28 17.09
CA VAL A 8 8.62 -11.67 17.54
C VAL A 8 9.97 -12.01 18.16
N ALA A 9 9.98 -12.27 19.47
CA ALA A 9 11.20 -12.46 20.26
C ALA A 9 12.23 -11.31 20.07
N GLY A 10 11.75 -10.06 20.01
CA GLY A 10 12.60 -8.88 19.83
C GLY A 10 13.09 -8.65 18.40
N HIS A 11 12.65 -9.45 17.43
CA HIS A 11 13.04 -9.30 16.03
C HIS A 11 11.87 -8.89 15.14
N ALA A 12 12.15 -8.04 14.14
CA ALA A 12 11.22 -7.76 13.05
C ALA A 12 11.25 -8.92 12.04
N LEU A 13 10.08 -9.44 11.69
CA LEU A 13 9.93 -10.55 10.75
C LEU A 13 9.18 -10.11 9.50
N LEU A 14 9.63 -10.60 8.34
CA LEU A 14 8.98 -10.47 7.05
C LEU A 14 8.52 -11.85 6.59
N GLY A 15 7.24 -11.99 6.28
CA GLY A 15 6.69 -13.19 5.66
C GLY A 15 6.68 -13.05 4.15
N VAL A 16 7.09 -14.10 3.44
CA VAL A 16 7.11 -14.17 1.97
C VAL A 16 6.33 -15.39 1.52
N ALA A 17 5.31 -15.17 0.69
CA ALA A 17 4.64 -16.23 -0.06
C ALA A 17 5.38 -16.40 -1.40
N GLN A 18 5.87 -17.60 -1.67
CA GLN A 18 6.70 -17.90 -2.83
C GLN A 18 5.92 -18.65 -3.91
N ALA A 19 6.25 -18.35 -5.17
CA ALA A 19 5.77 -19.10 -6.33
C ALA A 19 6.20 -20.58 -6.31
N ALA A 20 7.21 -20.95 -5.52
CA ALA A 20 7.59 -22.36 -5.33
C ALA A 20 6.61 -23.15 -4.44
N GLY A 21 5.54 -22.52 -3.94
CA GLY A 21 4.58 -23.16 -3.05
C GLY A 21 5.06 -23.22 -1.60
N SER A 22 5.70 -22.16 -1.11
CA SER A 22 6.21 -22.11 0.26
C SER A 22 5.98 -20.76 0.92
N ILE A 23 5.89 -20.78 2.25
CA ILE A 23 5.93 -19.59 3.10
C ILE A 23 7.30 -19.54 3.75
N GLU A 24 8.01 -18.44 3.55
CA GLU A 24 9.30 -18.18 4.16
C GLU A 24 9.21 -17.01 5.12
N LEU A 25 9.83 -17.17 6.29
CA LEU A 25 10.01 -16.11 7.26
C LEU A 25 11.45 -15.64 7.21
N LEU A 26 11.61 -14.34 6.97
CA LEU A 26 12.90 -13.65 7.00
C LEU A 26 12.96 -12.78 8.25
N ARG A 27 14.12 -12.78 8.93
CA ARG A 27 14.41 -11.94 10.08
C ARG A 27 15.24 -10.75 9.66
N LEU A 28 14.86 -9.56 10.09
CA LEU A 28 15.70 -8.37 9.95
C LEU A 28 16.81 -8.42 11.00
N VAL A 29 18.05 -8.44 10.54
CA VAL A 29 19.25 -8.47 11.39
C VAL A 29 20.09 -7.23 11.10
N ARG A 30 20.51 -6.56 12.17
CA ARG A 30 21.44 -5.44 12.09
C ARG A 30 22.88 -5.96 12.09
N SER A 31 23.61 -5.63 11.03
CA SER A 31 25.08 -5.69 10.98
C SER A 31 25.63 -4.28 11.23
N GLU A 32 26.93 -4.14 11.51
CA GLU A 32 27.57 -2.92 12.03
C GLU A 32 27.02 -1.60 11.44
N ASN A 33 26.86 -1.53 10.11
CA ASN A 33 26.33 -0.35 9.39
C ASN A 33 25.18 -0.66 8.41
N SER A 34 24.57 -1.85 8.46
CA SER A 34 23.53 -2.23 7.50
C SER A 34 22.48 -3.14 8.12
N TYR A 35 21.32 -3.22 7.48
CA TYR A 35 20.29 -4.20 7.81
C TYR A 35 20.23 -5.25 6.71
N THR A 36 20.16 -6.52 7.09
CA THR A 36 20.02 -7.65 6.16
C THR A 36 18.83 -8.51 6.56
N LEU A 37 18.17 -9.10 5.56
CA LEU A 37 17.13 -10.10 5.77
C LEU A 37 17.76 -11.48 5.73
N GLN A 38 17.57 -12.25 6.80
CA GLN A 38 18.12 -13.60 6.93
C GLN A 38 16.98 -14.63 7.02
N PRO A 39 17.01 -15.72 6.24
CA PRO A 39 16.04 -16.80 6.38
C PRO A 39 16.00 -17.35 7.81
N PHE A 40 14.79 -17.46 8.35
CA PHE A 40 14.53 -17.93 9.70
C PHE A 40 13.74 -19.24 9.72
N SER A 41 12.74 -19.39 8.86
CA SER A 41 11.93 -20.61 8.76
C SER A 41 11.29 -20.68 7.37
N CYS A 42 11.06 -21.89 6.87
CA CYS A 42 10.38 -22.13 5.60
C CYS A 42 9.39 -23.29 5.78
N PHE A 43 8.18 -23.11 5.29
CA PHE A 43 7.11 -24.09 5.32
C PHE A 43 6.61 -24.32 3.89
N ALA A 44 6.79 -25.54 3.38
CA ALA A 44 6.26 -25.93 2.08
C ALA A 44 4.75 -26.20 2.21
N LEU A 45 3.98 -25.59 1.31
CA LEU A 45 2.56 -25.91 1.11
C LEU A 45 2.44 -27.24 0.34
N GLU A 46 1.30 -27.47 -0.30
CA GLU A 46 1.05 -28.70 -1.05
C GLU A 46 1.91 -28.82 -2.31
N LYS A 47 2.10 -30.06 -2.78
CA LYS A 47 2.90 -30.32 -3.98
C LYS A 47 2.23 -29.70 -5.21
N GLN A 48 2.97 -28.86 -5.93
CA GLN A 48 2.56 -28.23 -7.20
C GLN A 48 1.52 -27.10 -7.09
N CYS A 49 1.53 -26.34 -5.99
CA CYS A 49 0.77 -25.08 -5.90
C CYS A 49 1.70 -23.86 -5.77
N LEU A 50 1.20 -22.67 -6.12
CA LEU A 50 1.85 -21.40 -5.80
C LEU A 50 1.31 -20.90 -4.46
N ALA A 51 2.16 -20.34 -3.59
CA ALA A 51 1.66 -19.55 -2.47
C ALA A 51 1.34 -18.13 -2.98
N LEU A 52 0.08 -17.69 -2.83
CA LEU A 52 -0.41 -16.45 -3.44
C LEU A 52 -0.44 -15.27 -2.47
N SER A 53 -0.83 -15.52 -1.22
CA SER A 53 -0.90 -14.48 -0.19
C SER A 53 -0.55 -15.02 1.20
N LEU A 54 -0.27 -14.09 2.11
CA LEU A 54 -0.16 -14.38 3.54
C LEU A 54 -0.58 -13.17 4.36
N ASP A 55 -1.07 -13.45 5.56
CA ASP A 55 -1.33 -12.46 6.59
C ASP A 55 -1.02 -12.97 8.00
N TRP A 56 -0.77 -12.04 8.92
CA TRP A 56 -0.37 -12.28 10.28
C TRP A 56 -1.54 -12.05 11.25
N SER A 57 -1.66 -12.90 12.26
CA SER A 57 -2.64 -12.74 13.34
C SER A 57 -2.21 -11.69 14.38
N THR A 58 -1.57 -10.58 13.98
CA THR A 58 -1.10 -9.56 14.91
C THR A 58 -2.27 -8.87 15.61
N GLY A 59 -3.36 -8.64 14.85
CA GLY A 59 -4.57 -7.98 15.31
C GLY A 59 -4.33 -6.59 15.92
N LYS A 60 -5.30 -6.16 16.74
CA LYS A 60 -5.25 -4.88 17.47
C LYS A 60 -4.11 -4.79 18.48
N ALA A 61 -3.60 -3.57 18.65
CA ALA A 61 -2.58 -3.28 19.66
C ALA A 61 -3.05 -3.72 21.06
N GLY A 62 -2.17 -4.38 21.82
CA GLY A 62 -2.51 -4.92 23.15
C GLY A 62 -3.13 -6.32 23.14
N ARG A 63 -3.03 -7.08 22.03
CA ARG A 63 -3.27 -8.53 22.02
C ARG A 63 -2.55 -9.17 23.21
N ALA A 64 -3.25 -10.04 23.93
CA ALA A 64 -2.66 -10.80 25.03
C ALA A 64 -1.44 -11.58 24.50
N GLY A 65 -0.28 -11.38 25.13
CA GLY A 65 1.00 -11.92 24.66
C GLY A 65 1.13 -13.44 24.78
N ASP A 66 0.11 -14.10 25.32
CA ASP A 66 -0.01 -15.55 25.50
C ASP A 66 -0.53 -16.28 24.25
N GLN A 67 -1.27 -15.59 23.38
CA GLN A 67 -1.81 -16.16 22.16
C GLN A 67 -0.69 -16.39 21.13
N PRO A 68 -0.52 -17.62 20.60
CA PRO A 68 0.51 -17.88 19.61
C PRO A 68 0.28 -17.07 18.34
N LEU A 69 1.36 -16.63 17.70
CA LEU A 69 1.25 -15.91 16.43
C LEU A 69 0.89 -16.93 15.33
N LYS A 70 -0.20 -16.67 14.62
CA LYS A 70 -0.66 -17.47 13.49
C LYS A 70 -0.40 -16.73 12.18
N ILE A 71 -0.29 -17.49 11.11
CA ILE A 71 -0.21 -17.01 9.73
C ILE A 71 -1.34 -17.69 8.96
N ILE A 72 -2.08 -16.94 8.17
CA ILE A 72 -2.99 -17.50 7.17
C ILE A 72 -2.34 -17.30 5.82
N SER A 73 -2.30 -18.35 5.00
CA SER A 73 -1.81 -18.29 3.63
C SER A 73 -2.83 -18.88 2.67
N SER A 74 -2.85 -18.38 1.44
CA SER A 74 -3.65 -18.92 0.34
C SER A 74 -2.79 -19.44 -0.80
N ASP A 75 -3.33 -20.37 -1.59
CA ASP A 75 -2.62 -20.98 -2.70
C ASP A 75 -3.38 -20.95 -4.04
N SER A 76 -2.69 -21.37 -5.10
CA SER A 76 -3.25 -21.46 -6.45
C SER A 76 -4.22 -22.62 -6.66
N SER A 77 -4.38 -23.53 -5.70
CA SER A 77 -5.37 -24.60 -5.74
C SER A 77 -6.70 -24.21 -5.08
N GLY A 78 -6.77 -22.99 -4.54
CA GLY A 78 -7.96 -22.47 -3.86
C GLY A 78 -8.02 -22.83 -2.38
N GLN A 79 -6.92 -23.29 -1.79
CA GLN A 79 -6.85 -23.67 -0.39
C GLN A 79 -6.35 -22.54 0.49
N LEU A 80 -6.73 -22.62 1.77
CA LEU A 80 -6.16 -21.81 2.84
C LEU A 80 -5.39 -22.71 3.81
N HIS A 81 -4.25 -22.20 4.26
CA HIS A 81 -3.35 -22.85 5.20
C HIS A 81 -3.19 -21.99 6.44
N LEU A 82 -3.69 -22.47 7.57
CA LEU A 82 -3.47 -21.87 8.87
C LEU A 82 -2.21 -22.47 9.48
N LEU A 83 -1.21 -21.62 9.71
CA LEU A 83 0.07 -21.97 10.30
C LEU A 83 0.21 -21.29 11.65
N GLN A 84 0.96 -21.91 12.54
CA GLN A 84 1.40 -21.33 13.79
C GLN A 84 2.91 -21.06 13.71
N ALA A 85 3.30 -19.82 13.99
CA ALA A 85 4.69 -19.38 14.01
C ALA A 85 5.25 -19.49 15.42
N TYR A 86 6.44 -20.09 15.54
CA TYR A 86 7.13 -20.30 16.81
C TYR A 86 8.46 -19.55 16.86
N GLN A 87 8.85 -19.18 18.09
CA GLN A 87 10.10 -18.47 18.36
C GLN A 87 11.33 -19.39 18.27
N ALA A 88 11.16 -20.67 18.60
CA ALA A 88 12.21 -21.69 18.56
C ALA A 88 11.61 -23.02 18.04
N GLY A 89 12.45 -23.89 17.47
CA GLY A 89 12.02 -25.16 16.86
C GLY A 89 11.79 -25.04 15.34
N PRO A 90 10.77 -25.69 14.75
CA PRO A 90 10.57 -25.72 13.29
C PRO A 90 10.26 -24.34 12.67
N GLY A 91 10.02 -23.32 13.51
CA GLY A 91 9.72 -21.94 13.13
C GLY A 91 8.30 -21.73 12.63
N MET A 92 7.70 -22.73 11.97
CA MET A 92 6.29 -22.81 11.59
C MET A 92 5.75 -24.23 11.70
N GLN A 93 4.46 -24.37 11.99
CA GLN A 93 3.74 -25.64 11.98
C GLN A 93 2.34 -25.46 11.37
N ALA A 94 1.87 -26.44 10.60
CA ALA A 94 0.48 -26.45 10.14
C ALA A 94 -0.47 -26.68 11.31
N VAL A 95 -1.50 -25.84 11.39
CA VAL A 95 -2.66 -26.00 12.28
C VAL A 95 -3.81 -26.65 11.51
N GLY A 96 -4.03 -26.23 10.27
CA GLY A 96 -5.05 -26.81 9.41
C GLY A 96 -5.02 -26.26 7.99
N THR A 97 -5.55 -27.05 7.07
CA THR A 97 -5.75 -26.67 5.66
C THR A 97 -7.20 -26.97 5.29
N TRP A 98 -7.82 -26.12 4.48
CA TRP A 98 -9.14 -26.40 3.93
C TRP A 98 -9.33 -25.79 2.54
N GLN A 99 -10.21 -26.42 1.75
CA GLN A 99 -10.63 -25.89 0.45
C GLN A 99 -11.50 -24.65 0.66
N ALA A 100 -11.04 -23.50 0.20
CA ALA A 100 -11.76 -22.24 0.34
C ALA A 100 -12.46 -21.82 -0.95
N HIS A 101 -11.82 -21.99 -2.10
CA HIS A 101 -12.27 -21.57 -3.42
C HIS A 101 -12.11 -22.71 -4.44
N HIS A 102 -12.82 -22.68 -5.57
CA HIS A 102 -12.64 -23.70 -6.63
C HIS A 102 -11.52 -23.37 -7.62
N PHE A 103 -10.99 -22.16 -7.53
CA PHE A 103 -9.88 -21.63 -8.32
C PHE A 103 -8.90 -20.92 -7.36
N GLU A 104 -7.89 -20.25 -7.90
CA GLU A 104 -6.86 -19.52 -7.16
C GLU A 104 -7.47 -18.67 -6.03
N ALA A 105 -6.99 -18.90 -4.80
CA ALA A 105 -7.36 -18.07 -3.66
C ALA A 105 -6.38 -16.87 -3.62
N TRP A 106 -6.72 -15.79 -4.31
CA TRP A 106 -5.84 -14.62 -4.46
C TRP A 106 -5.50 -13.92 -3.15
N ALA A 107 -6.41 -13.92 -2.18
CA ALA A 107 -6.23 -13.20 -0.93
C ALA A 107 -6.70 -14.01 0.27
N ALA A 108 -5.93 -13.94 1.35
CA ALA A 108 -6.31 -14.34 2.70
C ALA A 108 -5.85 -13.27 3.69
N ALA A 109 -6.72 -12.90 4.62
CA ALA A 109 -6.44 -11.89 5.63
C ALA A 109 -7.09 -12.26 6.96
N PHE A 110 -6.43 -11.93 8.08
CA PHE A 110 -7.09 -11.99 9.38
C PHE A 110 -8.05 -10.81 9.55
N ASP A 111 -9.11 -11.00 10.32
CA ASP A 111 -9.79 -9.90 10.96
C ASP A 111 -8.84 -9.25 11.98
N TYR A 112 -8.64 -7.94 11.84
CA TYR A 112 -7.73 -7.18 12.69
C TYR A 112 -8.20 -7.14 14.16
N TRP A 113 -9.51 -7.13 14.39
CA TRP A 113 -10.11 -6.98 15.71
C TRP A 113 -10.34 -8.34 16.38
N GLN A 114 -10.55 -9.39 15.59
CA GLN A 114 -10.81 -10.75 16.06
C GLN A 114 -10.00 -11.80 15.28
N THR A 115 -8.79 -12.10 15.74
CA THR A 115 -7.82 -12.96 15.00
C THR A 115 -8.19 -14.46 14.91
N GLU A 116 -9.38 -14.84 15.34
CA GLU A 116 -9.96 -16.17 15.08
C GLU A 116 -10.85 -16.18 13.83
N VAL A 117 -11.07 -15.01 13.21
CA VAL A 117 -11.77 -14.87 11.93
C VAL A 117 -10.76 -14.57 10.84
N VAL A 118 -10.88 -15.26 9.71
CA VAL A 118 -10.14 -14.97 8.48
C VAL A 118 -11.10 -14.74 7.32
N TYR A 119 -10.68 -13.91 6.39
CA TYR A 119 -11.39 -13.61 5.16
C TYR A 119 -10.57 -14.12 3.97
N SER A 120 -11.25 -14.55 2.91
CA SER A 120 -10.59 -14.94 1.67
C SER A 120 -11.35 -14.48 0.43
N GLY A 121 -10.57 -14.18 -0.60
CA GLY A 121 -11.03 -13.85 -1.94
C GLY A 121 -10.38 -14.77 -2.96
N GLY A 122 -11.15 -15.23 -3.95
CA GLY A 122 -10.66 -16.15 -4.98
C GLY A 122 -11.13 -15.77 -6.38
N ASP A 123 -10.57 -16.45 -7.37
CA ASP A 123 -10.88 -16.25 -8.80
C ASP A 123 -12.31 -16.68 -9.17
N ASP A 124 -12.97 -17.46 -8.29
CA ASP A 124 -14.40 -17.79 -8.38
C ASP A 124 -15.34 -16.61 -8.10
N GLY A 125 -14.80 -15.40 -7.87
CA GLY A 125 -15.53 -14.18 -7.55
C GLY A 125 -16.16 -14.17 -6.17
N LEU A 126 -15.76 -15.08 -5.29
CA LEU A 126 -16.33 -15.20 -3.95
C LEU A 126 -15.49 -14.46 -2.92
N LEU A 127 -16.19 -13.77 -2.03
CA LEU A 127 -15.66 -13.36 -0.73
C LEU A 127 -16.21 -14.31 0.33
N LYS A 128 -15.34 -14.92 1.14
CA LYS A 128 -15.72 -15.84 2.21
C LYS A 128 -15.11 -15.42 3.54
N GLY A 129 -15.85 -15.66 4.62
CA GLY A 129 -15.37 -15.53 6.00
C GLY A 129 -15.32 -16.88 6.69
N TRP A 130 -14.35 -17.09 7.56
CA TRP A 130 -14.08 -18.37 8.20
C TRP A 130 -13.75 -18.18 9.67
N ASP A 131 -14.22 -19.10 10.51
CA ASP A 131 -13.77 -19.22 11.90
C ASP A 131 -12.63 -20.24 11.96
N THR A 132 -11.44 -19.81 12.37
CA THR A 132 -10.25 -20.67 12.42
C THR A 132 -10.35 -21.79 13.46
N ARG A 133 -11.31 -21.71 14.38
CA ARG A 133 -11.59 -22.77 15.37
C ARG A 133 -12.42 -23.91 14.78
N THR A 134 -13.14 -23.64 13.69
CA THR A 134 -13.96 -24.62 12.95
C THR A 134 -13.74 -24.46 11.44
N PRO A 135 -12.52 -24.76 10.94
CA PRO A 135 -12.19 -24.56 9.54
C PRO A 135 -13.01 -25.44 8.60
N GLY A 136 -13.08 -25.05 7.32
CA GLY A 136 -13.73 -25.82 6.26
C GLY A 136 -15.22 -25.51 6.03
N THR A 137 -15.90 -24.85 6.98
CA THR A 137 -17.24 -24.29 6.74
C THR A 137 -17.17 -22.77 6.80
N PRO A 138 -17.55 -22.05 5.73
CA PRO A 138 -17.53 -20.60 5.76
C PRO A 138 -18.65 -20.07 6.67
N VAL A 139 -18.33 -19.08 7.51
CA VAL A 139 -19.28 -18.31 8.32
C VAL A 139 -20.22 -17.50 7.41
N PHE A 140 -19.69 -17.03 6.28
CA PHE A 140 -20.48 -16.42 5.22
C PHE A 140 -19.83 -16.60 3.85
N THR A 141 -20.62 -16.42 2.80
CA THR A 141 -20.15 -16.33 1.41
C THR A 141 -20.92 -15.23 0.70
N SER A 142 -20.20 -14.33 0.03
CA SER A 142 -20.76 -13.25 -0.78
C SER A 142 -20.37 -13.45 -2.25
N ARG A 143 -21.33 -13.15 -3.15
CA ARG A 143 -21.22 -13.24 -4.61
C ARG A 143 -21.42 -11.87 -5.29
N ARG A 144 -21.16 -10.78 -4.56
CA ARG A 144 -21.38 -9.43 -5.10
C ARG A 144 -20.33 -9.05 -6.13
N HIS A 145 -19.10 -9.51 -5.96
CA HIS A 145 -18.10 -9.41 -7.01
C HIS A 145 -18.43 -10.38 -8.14
N SER A 146 -18.21 -9.92 -9.37
CA SER A 146 -18.49 -10.69 -10.59
C SER A 146 -17.25 -11.38 -11.18
N MET A 147 -16.06 -11.00 -10.71
CA MET A 147 -14.77 -11.58 -11.07
C MET A 147 -13.89 -11.76 -9.82
N GLY A 148 -12.66 -12.26 -10.01
CA GLY A 148 -11.77 -12.65 -8.92
C GLY A 148 -11.52 -11.56 -7.86
N VAL A 149 -11.71 -11.92 -6.59
CA VAL A 149 -11.48 -11.01 -5.45
C VAL A 149 -9.99 -11.04 -5.08
N CYS A 150 -9.23 -10.05 -5.55
CA CYS A 150 -7.77 -10.03 -5.46
C CYS A 150 -7.20 -9.40 -4.18
N SER A 151 -8.01 -8.63 -3.44
CA SER A 151 -7.57 -7.95 -2.23
C SER A 151 -8.66 -7.95 -1.17
N VAL A 152 -8.29 -8.24 0.07
CA VAL A 152 -9.18 -8.22 1.24
C VAL A 152 -8.43 -7.55 2.38
N GLN A 153 -9.00 -6.50 2.99
CA GLN A 153 -8.36 -5.71 4.05
C GLN A 153 -9.33 -5.33 5.17
N SER A 154 -9.14 -5.93 6.34
CA SER A 154 -9.80 -5.47 7.57
C SER A 154 -9.34 -4.06 7.90
N SER A 155 -10.27 -3.16 8.26
CA SER A 155 -9.90 -1.83 8.73
C SER A 155 -9.21 -1.94 10.09
N PRO A 156 -8.00 -1.39 10.26
CA PRO A 156 -7.36 -1.30 11.57
C PRO A 156 -7.95 -0.18 12.44
N HIS A 157 -8.84 0.65 11.88
CA HIS A 157 -9.37 1.86 12.51
C HIS A 157 -10.81 1.73 12.96
N CYS A 158 -11.61 0.96 12.21
CA CYS A 158 -13.03 0.77 12.49
C CYS A 158 -13.33 -0.72 12.57
N GLU A 159 -13.76 -1.17 13.74
CA GLU A 159 -14.20 -2.56 13.92
C GLU A 159 -15.36 -2.87 12.97
N ASN A 160 -15.36 -4.10 12.46
CA ASN A 160 -16.33 -4.64 11.51
C ASN A 160 -16.27 -4.07 10.10
N VAL A 161 -15.41 -3.09 9.79
CA VAL A 161 -15.26 -2.57 8.43
C VAL A 161 -14.24 -3.40 7.67
N LEU A 162 -14.63 -3.88 6.49
CA LEU A 162 -13.78 -4.65 5.58
C LEU A 162 -13.82 -4.00 4.19
N ALA A 163 -12.67 -3.91 3.52
CA ALA A 163 -12.58 -3.49 2.13
C ALA A 163 -12.14 -4.65 1.24
N THR A 164 -12.79 -4.80 0.09
CA THR A 164 -12.40 -5.78 -0.93
C THR A 164 -12.21 -5.10 -2.28
N GLY A 165 -11.25 -5.61 -3.05
CA GLY A 165 -10.97 -5.19 -4.40
C GLY A 165 -10.97 -6.41 -5.32
N SER A 166 -11.53 -6.24 -6.51
CA SER A 166 -11.72 -7.33 -7.46
C SER A 166 -11.28 -6.95 -8.86
N TYR A 167 -11.01 -7.98 -9.66
CA TYR A 167 -10.75 -7.86 -11.08
C TYR A 167 -11.95 -7.34 -11.87
N ASP A 168 -13.14 -7.32 -11.28
CA ASP A 168 -14.34 -6.69 -11.86
C ASP A 168 -14.29 -5.16 -11.85
N GLU A 169 -13.17 -4.58 -11.42
CA GLU A 169 -12.93 -3.14 -11.35
C GLU A 169 -13.69 -2.44 -10.22
N HIS A 170 -14.23 -3.17 -9.23
CA HIS A 170 -14.91 -2.56 -8.09
C HIS A 170 -14.12 -2.69 -6.79
N VAL A 171 -14.19 -1.63 -5.97
CA VAL A 171 -13.92 -1.68 -4.54
C VAL A 171 -15.24 -1.73 -3.80
N LEU A 172 -15.41 -2.74 -2.93
CA LEU A 172 -16.57 -2.86 -2.05
C LEU A 172 -16.16 -2.65 -0.60
N LEU A 173 -16.90 -1.83 0.13
CA LEU A 173 -16.80 -1.72 1.59
C LEU A 173 -17.91 -2.54 2.24
N TRP A 174 -17.62 -3.16 3.38
CA TRP A 174 -18.53 -4.08 4.04
C TRP A 174 -18.62 -3.82 5.53
N ASP A 175 -19.81 -4.04 6.09
CA ASP A 175 -19.99 -4.33 7.50
C ASP A 175 -20.02 -5.85 7.68
N THR A 176 -19.00 -6.39 8.34
CA THR A 176 -18.82 -7.83 8.58
C THR A 176 -19.92 -8.43 9.48
N ARG A 177 -20.67 -7.61 10.22
CA ARG A 177 -21.87 -8.05 10.97
C ARG A 177 -23.04 -8.37 10.04
N SER A 178 -23.05 -7.82 8.83
CA SER A 178 -24.09 -8.03 7.83
C SER A 178 -23.56 -7.90 6.39
N VAL A 179 -22.89 -8.95 5.91
CA VAL A 179 -22.29 -9.04 4.56
C VAL A 179 -23.29 -9.24 3.40
N LYS A 180 -24.58 -8.95 3.62
CA LYS A 180 -25.62 -9.14 2.59
C LYS A 180 -25.49 -8.14 1.44
N GLN A 181 -25.10 -6.91 1.76
CA GLN A 181 -24.87 -5.82 0.82
C GLN A 181 -23.63 -5.04 1.28
N PRO A 182 -22.87 -4.46 0.34
CA PRO A 182 -21.78 -3.56 0.70
C PRO A 182 -22.35 -2.24 1.26
N LEU A 183 -21.55 -1.57 2.09
CA LEU A 183 -21.77 -0.19 2.55
C LEU A 183 -21.56 0.81 1.42
N ALA A 184 -20.61 0.49 0.52
CA ALA A 184 -20.31 1.28 -0.66
C ALA A 184 -19.75 0.42 -1.78
N ASP A 185 -20.01 0.85 -3.00
CA ASP A 185 -19.56 0.23 -4.25
C ASP A 185 -18.92 1.30 -5.12
N VAL A 186 -17.62 1.17 -5.39
CA VAL A 186 -16.85 2.20 -6.07
C VAL A 186 -16.22 1.64 -7.35
N PRO A 187 -16.65 2.12 -8.53
CA PRO A 187 -16.06 1.72 -9.78
C PRO A 187 -14.68 2.35 -9.94
N MET A 188 -13.70 1.51 -10.25
CA MET A 188 -12.32 1.88 -10.56
C MET A 188 -12.11 1.81 -12.07
N GLN A 189 -11.01 2.38 -12.54
CA GLN A 189 -10.64 2.35 -13.96
C GLN A 189 -9.71 1.17 -14.27
N GLY A 190 -10.08 -0.02 -13.79
CA GLY A 190 -9.32 -1.27 -13.97
C GLY A 190 -9.34 -2.18 -12.74
N GLY A 191 -9.00 -3.46 -12.95
CA GLY A 191 -9.02 -4.48 -11.91
C GLY A 191 -8.19 -4.11 -10.68
N VAL A 192 -8.79 -4.25 -9.49
CA VAL A 192 -8.21 -3.81 -8.22
C VAL A 192 -7.35 -4.91 -7.62
N TRP A 193 -6.03 -4.72 -7.62
CA TRP A 193 -5.07 -5.75 -7.21
C TRP A 193 -4.63 -5.65 -5.75
N ARG A 194 -4.60 -4.44 -5.18
CA ARG A 194 -4.17 -4.21 -3.80
C ARG A 194 -4.92 -3.05 -3.19
N LEU A 195 -5.31 -3.22 -1.93
CA LEU A 195 -5.88 -2.17 -1.08
C LEU A 195 -5.00 -1.96 0.16
N LYS A 196 -4.90 -0.72 0.64
CA LYS A 196 -4.16 -0.35 1.86
C LYS A 196 -4.84 0.81 2.59
N TRP A 197 -5.33 0.53 3.79
CA TRP A 197 -5.79 1.58 4.71
C TRP A 197 -4.62 2.50 5.07
N HIS A 198 -4.89 3.81 5.09
CA HIS A 198 -3.88 4.77 5.51
C HIS A 198 -3.54 4.55 7.00
N PRO A 199 -2.26 4.59 7.43
CA PRO A 199 -1.86 4.23 8.79
C PRO A 199 -2.38 5.16 9.89
N PHE A 200 -2.72 6.40 9.55
CA PHE A 200 -3.09 7.45 10.53
C PHE A 200 -4.43 8.17 10.25
N HIS A 201 -4.73 8.52 9.00
CA HIS A 201 -6.05 9.02 8.60
C HIS A 201 -7.03 7.87 8.39
N HIS A 202 -7.93 7.67 9.36
CA HIS A 202 -8.78 6.48 9.44
C HIS A 202 -9.76 6.30 8.27
N HIS A 203 -10.07 7.40 7.57
CA HIS A 203 -11.02 7.43 6.46
C HIS A 203 -10.37 7.16 5.09
N LEU A 204 -9.04 7.13 4.98
CA LEU A 204 -8.40 7.02 3.66
C LEU A 204 -8.04 5.58 3.30
N LEU A 205 -8.37 5.22 2.06
CA LEU A 205 -8.02 3.93 1.46
C LEU A 205 -7.29 4.17 0.14
N LEU A 206 -6.20 3.43 -0.06
CA LEU A 206 -5.40 3.43 -1.29
C LEU A 206 -5.66 2.14 -2.06
N ALA A 207 -5.91 2.26 -3.35
CA ALA A 207 -6.03 1.17 -4.30
C ALA A 207 -4.92 1.20 -5.34
N ALA A 208 -4.38 0.03 -5.68
CA ALA A 208 -3.65 -0.22 -6.93
C ALA A 208 -4.57 -0.94 -7.92
N CYS A 209 -4.69 -0.38 -9.11
CA CYS A 209 -5.56 -0.83 -10.17
C CYS A 209 -4.72 -1.09 -11.42
N MET A 210 -4.93 -2.23 -12.07
CA MET A 210 -4.17 -2.71 -13.23
C MET A 210 -3.94 -1.60 -14.27
N HIS A 211 -5.03 -1.06 -14.84
CA HIS A 211 -4.97 0.02 -15.84
C HIS A 211 -5.21 1.41 -15.25
N GLY A 212 -5.84 1.50 -14.08
CA GLY A 212 -6.16 2.78 -13.43
C GLY A 212 -4.97 3.43 -12.74
N GLY A 213 -3.88 2.70 -12.51
CA GLY A 213 -2.74 3.14 -11.72
C GLY A 213 -3.04 3.03 -10.23
N PHE A 214 -2.96 4.12 -9.47
CA PHE A 214 -3.37 4.12 -8.07
C PHE A 214 -4.37 5.22 -7.75
N THR A 215 -5.24 4.96 -6.78
CA THR A 215 -6.31 5.88 -6.38
C THR A 215 -6.40 5.95 -4.86
N ILE A 216 -6.48 7.16 -4.31
CA ILE A 216 -6.78 7.43 -2.91
C ILE A 216 -8.22 7.96 -2.84
N PHE A 217 -9.02 7.38 -1.95
CA PHE A 217 -10.41 7.80 -1.75
C PHE A 217 -10.76 7.80 -0.27
N ASP A 218 -11.73 8.64 0.05
CA ASP A 218 -12.24 8.85 1.40
C ASP A 218 -13.46 7.95 1.65
N CYS A 219 -13.39 7.18 2.72
CA CYS A 219 -14.36 6.18 3.17
C CYS A 219 -15.29 6.70 4.27
N GLN A 220 -15.10 7.93 4.77
CA GLN A 220 -15.78 8.44 5.96
C GLN A 220 -17.30 8.36 5.83
N LYS A 221 -17.86 8.89 4.73
CA LYS A 221 -19.32 8.92 4.51
C LYS A 221 -19.92 7.52 4.38
N ALA A 222 -19.23 6.59 3.73
CA ALA A 222 -19.71 5.21 3.66
C ALA A 222 -19.71 4.51 5.01
N ILE A 223 -18.70 4.77 5.84
CA ILE A 223 -18.56 4.14 7.15
C ILE A 223 -19.56 4.73 8.16
N GLU A 224 -19.71 6.06 8.19
CA GLU A 224 -20.50 6.77 9.21
C GLU A 224 -21.96 6.95 8.81
N GLU A 225 -22.23 7.22 7.53
CA GLU A 225 -23.56 7.58 7.02
C GLU A 225 -24.18 6.48 6.16
N ASN A 226 -23.49 5.35 5.97
CA ASN A 226 -23.91 4.24 5.11
C ASN A 226 -24.26 4.69 3.68
N GLN A 227 -23.49 5.65 3.16
CA GLN A 227 -23.63 6.19 1.80
C GLN A 227 -22.70 5.48 0.82
N GLU A 228 -23.18 5.21 -0.39
CA GLU A 228 -22.41 4.47 -1.39
C GLU A 228 -21.23 5.26 -2.00
N VAL A 229 -21.19 6.58 -1.80
CA VAL A 229 -20.24 7.45 -2.52
C VAL A 229 -18.95 7.65 -1.73
N LEU A 230 -17.84 7.15 -2.28
CA LEU A 230 -16.49 7.46 -1.81
C LEU A 230 -15.89 8.56 -2.69
N PRO A 231 -15.71 9.80 -2.21
CA PRO A 231 -15.09 10.82 -3.03
C PRO A 231 -13.63 10.43 -3.29
N VAL A 232 -13.28 10.35 -4.57
CA VAL A 232 -11.89 10.16 -5.00
C VAL A 232 -11.12 11.43 -4.68
N THR A 233 -10.16 11.30 -3.78
CA THR A 233 -9.25 12.39 -3.38
C THR A 233 -8.17 12.59 -4.44
N LEU A 234 -7.65 11.49 -4.99
CA LEU A 234 -6.58 11.48 -5.97
C LEU A 234 -6.63 10.21 -6.83
N SER A 235 -6.37 10.34 -8.12
CA SER A 235 -6.02 9.19 -8.97
C SER A 235 -4.83 9.52 -9.86
N TYR A 236 -3.94 8.56 -10.06
CA TYR A 236 -2.79 8.70 -10.94
C TYR A 236 -2.57 7.42 -11.75
N THR A 237 -2.52 7.58 -13.07
CA THR A 237 -2.28 6.50 -14.03
C THR A 237 -0.85 6.58 -14.57
N LEU A 238 -0.15 5.45 -14.61
CA LEU A 238 1.14 5.34 -15.27
C LEU A 238 0.92 5.08 -16.77
N PRO A 239 1.36 5.96 -17.70
CA PRO A 239 1.01 5.87 -19.12
C PRO A 239 1.46 4.57 -19.81
N ASN A 240 2.54 3.95 -19.32
CA ASN A 240 3.19 2.80 -19.96
C ASN A 240 3.45 1.65 -18.97
N SER A 241 2.79 1.63 -17.81
CA SER A 241 2.98 0.58 -16.80
C SER A 241 1.72 0.31 -15.99
N LEU A 242 1.67 -0.85 -15.36
CA LEU A 242 0.57 -1.27 -14.48
C LEU A 242 1.03 -1.13 -13.02
N VAL A 243 0.20 -0.58 -12.14
CA VAL A 243 0.51 -0.54 -10.71
C VAL A 243 -0.05 -1.79 -10.06
N TYR A 244 0.83 -2.64 -9.52
CA TYR A 244 0.45 -3.90 -8.86
C TYR A 244 0.72 -3.93 -7.36
N GLY A 245 1.53 -3.01 -6.86
CA GLY A 245 1.82 -2.86 -5.45
C GLY A 245 1.61 -1.41 -5.02
N VAL A 246 1.01 -1.24 -3.85
CA VAL A 246 0.89 0.06 -3.16
C VAL A 246 1.19 -0.15 -1.68
N ASP A 247 1.83 0.84 -1.07
CA ASP A 247 1.89 0.95 0.40
C ASP A 247 2.02 2.40 0.87
N TRP A 248 1.58 2.62 2.10
CA TRP A 248 1.77 3.88 2.80
C TRP A 248 3.06 3.85 3.61
N SER A 249 3.77 4.98 3.64
CA SER A 249 4.81 5.19 4.63
C SER A 249 4.20 5.35 6.01
N TRP A 250 4.77 4.64 6.98
CA TRP A 250 4.50 4.84 8.40
C TRP A 250 5.31 5.98 9.01
N LEU A 251 6.23 6.57 8.25
CA LEU A 251 6.97 7.77 8.66
C LEU A 251 6.12 9.00 8.38
N TYR A 252 5.87 9.80 9.41
CA TYR A 252 5.29 11.12 9.29
C TYR A 252 6.38 12.18 9.09
N PHE A 253 6.14 13.09 8.16
CA PHE A 253 6.96 14.29 8.00
C PHE A 253 6.13 15.49 8.41
N ARG A 254 6.52 16.17 9.50
CA ARG A 254 6.05 17.54 9.73
C ARG A 254 6.91 18.49 8.90
N ARG A 255 6.29 19.34 8.08
CA ARG A 255 6.97 20.56 7.65
C ARG A 255 7.14 21.45 8.89
N LEU A 256 8.39 21.78 9.23
CA LEU A 256 8.63 22.90 10.12
C LEU A 256 8.16 24.18 9.41
N PRO A 257 7.49 25.12 10.11
CA PRO A 257 7.21 26.42 9.56
C PRO A 257 8.50 27.04 9.02
N GLN A 258 8.49 27.51 7.77
CA GLN A 258 9.63 28.23 7.22
C GLN A 258 9.80 29.53 8.03
N THR A 259 10.72 29.55 8.99
CA THR A 259 11.20 30.80 9.55
C THR A 259 12.07 31.45 8.48
N HIS A 260 11.51 32.37 7.70
CA HIS A 260 12.35 33.34 6.99
C HIS A 260 13.18 34.07 8.05
N PRO A 261 14.53 34.04 8.00
CA PRO A 261 15.31 34.91 8.85
C PRO A 261 15.00 36.34 8.41
N SER A 262 14.21 37.06 9.19
CA SER A 262 14.12 38.50 9.09
C SER A 262 15.50 39.04 9.48
N PHE A 263 16.36 39.30 8.49
CA PHE A 263 17.59 40.03 8.71
C PHE A 263 17.22 41.47 9.06
N CYS A 264 17.06 41.75 10.36
CA CYS A 264 17.07 43.11 10.87
C CYS A 264 18.48 43.67 10.71
N LEU A 265 18.67 44.60 9.76
CA LEU A 265 19.91 45.37 9.65
C LEU A 265 20.10 46.21 10.92
N GLY A 266 21.00 45.77 11.78
CA GLY A 266 21.61 46.59 12.82
C GLY A 266 22.64 47.53 12.19
N SER A 267 22.41 48.82 12.31
CA SER A 267 23.23 49.92 11.83
C SER A 267 24.49 50.12 12.67
N SER A 268 25.63 50.38 12.01
CA SER A 268 26.76 51.22 12.52
C SER A 268 27.88 51.35 11.46
N PRO A 269 28.73 52.39 11.52
CA PRO A 269 28.94 53.30 10.38
C PRO A 269 30.37 53.34 9.83
N GLY A 270 30.52 53.81 8.58
CA GLY A 270 31.80 54.40 8.12
C GLY A 270 32.09 54.31 6.62
N SER A 271 32.14 55.48 5.99
CA SER A 271 32.93 55.90 4.81
C SER A 271 32.64 55.32 3.40
N ASP A 272 31.87 56.11 2.64
CA ASP A 272 31.89 56.49 1.21
C ASP A 272 33.18 56.27 0.36
N PRO A 273 33.16 56.49 -0.98
CA PRO A 273 32.07 56.34 -1.97
C PRO A 273 32.52 55.70 -3.32
N GLY A 274 31.57 55.29 -4.16
CA GLY A 274 31.75 55.30 -5.62
C GLY A 274 31.32 54.05 -6.39
N GLY A 275 30.38 54.24 -7.32
CA GLY A 275 30.17 53.32 -8.45
C GLY A 275 28.74 52.85 -8.63
N LYS A 276 28.01 53.50 -9.54
CA LYS A 276 26.69 53.08 -10.04
C LYS A 276 26.77 51.69 -10.67
N THR A 277 25.86 50.79 -10.34
CA THR A 277 25.54 49.62 -11.18
C THR A 277 24.03 49.46 -11.32
N ALA A 278 23.60 49.43 -12.57
CA ALA A 278 22.26 49.09 -13.01
C ALA A 278 22.02 47.57 -12.89
N ASP A 279 20.76 47.20 -12.67
CA ASP A 279 20.28 45.83 -12.88
C ASP A 279 20.57 45.36 -14.32
N PRO A 280 20.70 44.03 -14.53
CA PRO A 280 19.57 43.38 -15.16
C PRO A 280 19.22 41.98 -14.63
N VAL A 281 17.92 41.73 -14.75
CA VAL A 281 17.21 40.45 -14.79
C VAL A 281 18.01 39.33 -15.48
N CYS A 282 18.04 38.14 -14.90
CA CYS A 282 18.36 36.91 -15.63
C CYS A 282 17.40 35.77 -15.27
N SER A 283 16.53 35.45 -16.24
CA SER A 283 15.76 34.22 -16.38
C SER A 283 16.62 33.10 -16.98
N LEU A 284 16.55 31.88 -16.47
CA LEU A 284 17.12 30.65 -17.06
C LEU A 284 16.06 29.53 -16.91
N LYS A 285 15.26 29.19 -17.94
CA LYS A 285 15.47 28.38 -19.17
C LYS A 285 15.66 26.88 -18.96
N ASP A 286 14.68 26.14 -19.49
CA ASP A 286 14.63 24.71 -19.76
C ASP A 286 15.87 24.19 -20.49
N VAL A 287 16.30 22.98 -20.12
CA VAL A 287 17.10 22.12 -20.99
C VAL A 287 16.46 20.74 -21.03
N ALA A 288 15.73 20.49 -22.12
CA ALA A 288 15.38 19.15 -22.57
C ALA A 288 16.54 18.59 -23.40
N GLN A 289 16.95 17.34 -23.16
CA GLN A 289 17.53 16.48 -24.18
C GLN A 289 17.15 15.01 -23.93
N SER A 290 16.43 14.45 -24.89
CA SER A 290 16.18 13.03 -25.05
C SER A 290 17.32 12.40 -25.84
N PRO A 291 17.72 11.13 -25.57
CA PRO A 291 18.34 10.30 -26.59
C PRO A 291 17.26 9.47 -27.30
N ALA A 292 17.33 9.41 -28.62
CA ALA A 292 16.46 8.62 -29.48
C ALA A 292 16.72 7.10 -29.30
N PRO A 293 15.71 6.23 -29.53
CA PRO A 293 15.90 4.79 -29.59
C PRO A 293 16.43 4.38 -30.97
N CYS A 294 17.28 3.36 -30.99
CA CYS A 294 17.71 2.65 -32.18
C CYS A 294 17.16 1.22 -32.06
N PHE A 295 16.22 0.81 -32.92
CA PHE A 295 16.17 -0.50 -33.59
C PHE A 295 14.98 -0.57 -34.56
N GLU A 296 15.09 -1.51 -35.48
CA GLU A 296 14.65 -1.48 -36.88
C GLU A 296 13.16 -1.70 -37.12
N ARG A 297 12.69 -1.13 -38.23
CA ARG A 297 11.38 -1.34 -38.86
C ARG A 297 11.20 -2.79 -39.31
N LEU A 298 10.06 -3.38 -38.99
CA LEU A 298 9.31 -4.25 -39.89
C LEU A 298 7.91 -3.66 -40.07
N ALA A 299 7.48 -3.58 -41.33
CA ALA A 299 6.37 -2.79 -41.82
C ALA A 299 4.97 -3.37 -41.53
N ASP A 300 4.00 -2.45 -41.58
CA ASP A 300 2.58 -2.53 -41.27
C ASP A 300 1.71 -3.43 -42.17
N ALA A 301 0.49 -3.71 -41.69
CA ALA A 301 -0.74 -3.59 -42.48
C ALA A 301 -1.99 -3.33 -41.59
N ASP A 302 -2.51 -2.11 -41.71
CA ASP A 302 -3.92 -1.63 -41.79
C ASP A 302 -5.02 -1.99 -40.76
N GLY A 303 -5.77 -0.94 -40.36
CA GLY A 303 -7.16 -1.04 -39.90
C GLY A 303 -7.69 0.16 -39.08
N GLU A 304 -8.53 1.00 -39.69
CA GLU A 304 -9.13 2.25 -39.20
C GLU A 304 -10.14 2.14 -38.03
N GLY A 305 -10.42 3.28 -37.35
CA GLY A 305 -11.74 3.53 -36.70
C GLY A 305 -11.74 4.45 -35.47
N GLY A 306 -12.36 5.64 -35.56
CA GLY A 306 -12.44 6.69 -34.52
C GLY A 306 -13.32 6.37 -33.29
N THR A 307 -13.28 7.14 -32.20
CA THR A 307 -14.04 8.40 -32.06
C THR A 307 -13.66 9.15 -30.77
N LYS A 308 -13.82 10.49 -30.81
CA LYS A 308 -13.57 11.43 -29.70
C LYS A 308 -14.72 11.46 -28.71
N HIS A 309 -14.43 11.52 -27.41
CA HIS A 309 -15.24 12.25 -26.43
C HIS A 309 -14.33 13.02 -25.46
N GLN A 310 -14.63 14.30 -25.29
CA GLN A 310 -13.93 15.26 -24.43
C GLN A 310 -14.73 15.55 -23.15
N SER A 311 -13.97 15.96 -22.13
CA SER A 311 -14.31 16.85 -21.00
C SER A 311 -15.02 16.19 -19.80
N GLY A 312 -14.59 16.39 -18.55
CA GLY A 312 -13.55 17.26 -18.02
C GLY A 312 -13.64 17.36 -16.49
N GLY A 313 -12.52 17.74 -15.84
CA GLY A 313 -12.47 18.03 -14.40
C GLY A 313 -11.10 17.76 -13.75
N LYS A 314 -10.06 18.50 -14.12
CA LYS A 314 -8.74 18.47 -13.44
C LYS A 314 -8.79 19.36 -12.19
N LEU A 315 -8.77 18.76 -11.00
CA LEU A 315 -8.33 19.46 -9.78
C LEU A 315 -6.81 19.34 -9.67
N LYS A 316 -6.14 20.46 -9.42
CA LYS A 316 -4.67 20.57 -9.32
C LYS A 316 -4.24 20.50 -7.86
N THR A 317 -3.49 19.46 -7.50
CA THR A 317 -2.45 19.48 -6.46
C THR A 317 -1.15 18.97 -7.08
N PRO A 318 0.01 19.59 -6.83
CA PRO A 318 1.25 19.17 -7.47
C PRO A 318 1.83 17.94 -6.77
N LEU A 319 1.72 16.77 -7.39
CA LEU A 319 2.57 15.62 -7.08
C LEU A 319 3.89 15.77 -7.83
N GLN A 320 5.01 15.64 -7.14
CA GLN A 320 6.34 15.58 -7.75
C GLN A 320 6.98 14.22 -7.47
N PRO A 321 7.44 13.49 -8.50
CA PRO A 321 8.33 12.33 -8.32
C PRO A 321 9.61 12.79 -7.63
N PHE A 322 10.12 11.99 -6.70
CA PHE A 322 11.42 12.26 -6.08
C PHE A 322 12.54 12.00 -7.10
N ALA A 323 13.41 12.99 -7.35
CA ALA A 323 14.60 12.83 -8.19
C ALA A 323 15.85 12.89 -7.31
N GLU A 324 16.74 11.89 -7.45
CA GLU A 324 18.08 11.94 -6.85
C GLU A 324 19.01 12.78 -7.75
N ASP A 325 19.54 13.88 -7.22
CA ASP A 325 20.64 14.60 -7.86
C ASP A 325 21.91 13.72 -7.83
N LYS A 326 22.41 13.37 -9.01
CA LYS A 326 23.75 12.80 -9.16
C LYS A 326 24.78 13.92 -9.03
N ASP A 327 25.16 14.25 -7.80
CA ASP A 327 26.47 14.84 -7.58
C ASP A 327 27.15 14.24 -6.33
N GLY A 328 28.41 13.83 -6.52
CA GLY A 328 29.23 13.18 -5.52
C GLY A 328 29.70 14.16 -4.47
N GLY A 329 28.81 14.54 -3.55
CA GLY A 329 29.09 15.47 -2.46
C GLY A 329 28.38 15.06 -1.19
N ARG A 330 29.13 14.90 -0.10
CA ARG A 330 28.65 14.50 1.22
C ARG A 330 27.68 15.55 1.79
N LEU A 331 26.37 15.42 1.50
CA LEU A 331 25.34 16.29 2.04
C LEU A 331 25.06 15.94 3.51
N ARG A 332 25.41 16.87 4.40
CA ARG A 332 24.91 16.90 5.78
C ARG A 332 23.39 17.14 5.71
N ALA A 333 22.59 16.18 6.17
CA ALA A 333 21.17 16.38 6.40
C ALA A 333 20.97 17.43 7.51
N SER A 334 20.72 18.67 7.13
CA SER A 334 20.29 19.71 8.08
C SER A 334 18.77 19.65 8.24
N GLY A 335 18.32 19.17 9.40
CA GLY A 335 16.99 19.46 9.94
C GLY A 335 15.85 18.51 9.54
N VAL A 336 16.00 17.20 9.74
CA VAL A 336 14.87 16.24 9.74
C VAL A 336 14.70 15.71 11.16
N GLN A 337 13.57 16.00 11.81
CA GLN A 337 13.27 15.46 13.13
C GLN A 337 12.19 14.38 13.01
N ILE A 338 12.61 13.14 13.25
CA ILE A 338 11.72 11.98 13.38
C ILE A 338 11.01 12.13 14.73
N CYS A 339 9.69 12.35 14.72
CA CYS A 339 8.92 12.38 15.96
C CYS A 339 8.55 10.95 16.40
N GLU A 340 9.10 10.50 17.52
CA GLU A 340 8.63 9.28 18.19
C GLU A 340 7.30 9.54 18.92
N ARG A 341 6.43 8.51 18.96
CA ARG A 341 5.08 8.57 19.55
C ARG A 341 5.13 8.99 21.02
N GLY A 342 4.67 10.20 21.33
CA GLY A 342 4.53 10.63 22.73
C GLY A 342 3.91 11.99 23.01
N HIS A 343 3.69 12.86 22.01
CA HIS A 343 3.20 14.21 22.28
C HIS A 343 1.88 14.50 21.55
N SER A 344 0.88 14.90 22.35
CA SER A 344 -0.34 15.60 21.93
C SER A 344 -0.03 16.61 20.84
N LEU A 345 -0.60 16.42 19.66
CA LEU A 345 -0.37 17.23 18.47
C LEU A 345 -1.37 18.40 18.44
N GLU A 346 -0.97 19.56 18.94
CA GLU A 346 -1.55 20.82 18.47
C GLU A 346 -0.92 21.23 17.14
N ALA A 347 -1.81 21.74 16.27
CA ALA A 347 -1.69 22.27 14.91
C ALA A 347 -0.28 22.40 14.28
N ALA A 348 -0.04 21.63 13.22
CA ALA A 348 0.89 21.96 12.14
C ALA A 348 0.16 21.78 10.79
N ASP A 349 0.25 22.79 9.94
CA ASP A 349 -0.71 23.11 8.85
C ASP A 349 -0.40 22.43 7.50
N SER A 350 0.14 21.21 7.51
CA SER A 350 0.17 20.33 6.32
C SER A 350 0.76 18.96 6.68
N ASP A 351 -0.10 17.95 6.67
CA ASP A 351 0.30 16.55 6.80
C ASP A 351 0.80 16.05 5.45
N VAL A 352 2.09 15.67 5.41
CA VAL A 352 2.70 15.03 4.24
C VAL A 352 2.78 13.53 4.49
N SER A 353 2.11 12.76 3.65
CA SER A 353 2.26 11.31 3.60
C SER A 353 3.09 10.90 2.39
N LEU A 354 3.89 9.85 2.53
CA LEU A 354 4.56 9.22 1.39
C LEU A 354 3.80 7.97 0.97
N VAL A 355 3.66 7.81 -0.34
CA VAL A 355 3.08 6.62 -0.97
C VAL A 355 4.18 5.95 -1.79
N ALA A 356 4.24 4.63 -1.72
CA ALA A 356 5.10 3.83 -2.60
C ALA A 356 4.23 3.00 -3.55
N THR A 357 4.63 2.92 -4.82
CA THR A 357 3.97 2.06 -5.80
C THR A 357 4.99 1.22 -6.54
N CYS A 358 4.67 -0.05 -6.78
CA CYS A 358 5.45 -0.92 -7.66
C CYS A 358 4.78 -1.06 -9.01
N SER A 359 5.56 -0.88 -10.06
CA SER A 359 5.07 -0.87 -11.44
C SER A 359 5.63 -2.04 -12.26
N PHE A 360 4.78 -2.62 -13.11
CA PHE A 360 5.02 -3.95 -13.68
C PHE A 360 6.04 -3.97 -14.82
N TYR A 361 5.87 -3.11 -15.84
CA TYR A 361 6.67 -3.19 -17.08
C TYR A 361 8.03 -2.48 -17.00
N ASP A 362 8.14 -1.49 -16.14
CA ASP A 362 9.36 -0.70 -15.89
C ASP A 362 10.18 -1.23 -14.71
N HIS A 363 9.62 -2.14 -13.89
CA HIS A 363 10.29 -2.73 -12.72
C HIS A 363 10.78 -1.70 -11.69
N VAL A 364 10.07 -0.58 -11.56
CA VAL A 364 10.44 0.54 -10.70
C VAL A 364 9.59 0.57 -9.43
N LEU A 365 10.23 0.93 -8.32
CA LEU A 365 9.55 1.41 -7.11
C LEU A 365 9.46 2.94 -7.20
N HIS A 366 8.26 3.46 -7.39
CA HIS A 366 8.02 4.90 -7.39
C HIS A 366 7.67 5.38 -5.97
N LEU A 367 8.21 6.52 -5.58
CA LEU A 367 7.90 7.20 -4.33
C LEU A 367 7.20 8.52 -4.63
N TRP A 368 6.04 8.70 -4.01
CA TRP A 368 5.17 9.85 -4.20
C TRP A 368 5.03 10.59 -2.88
N LYS A 369 4.97 11.92 -2.99
CA LYS A 369 4.62 12.80 -1.88
C LYS A 369 3.16 13.21 -2.04
N TRP A 370 2.30 12.85 -1.09
CA TRP A 370 0.91 13.27 -1.04
C TRP A 370 0.72 14.28 0.09
N GLU A 371 0.07 15.40 -0.22
CA GLU A 371 -0.22 16.48 0.74
C GLU A 371 -1.74 16.60 0.86
N ASN A 372 -2.25 16.40 2.08
CA ASN A 372 -3.65 16.61 2.36
C ASN A 372 -3.90 18.13 2.43
N SER A 373 -4.78 18.65 1.58
CA SER A 373 -5.05 20.09 1.44
C SER A 373 -6.22 20.56 2.31
#